data_AF-A0A0L0QLF0-F1
#
_entry.id   AF-A0A0L0QLF0-F1
#
_cell.length_a   1.000
_cell.length_b   1.000
_cell.length_c   1.000
_cell.angle_alpha   90.00
_cell.angle_beta   90.00
_cell.angle_gamma   90.00
#
_symmetry.space_group_name_H-M   'P 1'
#
loop_
_entity.id
_entity.type
_entity.pdbx_description
1 polymer ?
#
loop_
_entity_poly.entity_id
_entity_poly.type
_entity_poly.pdbx_seq_one_letter_code
_entity_poly.pdbx_strand_id
1 'polypeptide(L)'
;MDFEKYFLAEDIADAKQEYVALTEMLHRVDNGLWRGDLKWMEENLCGALKRVRNMIDLSKEKQGKEQLIRLADELSELGIDPLKVLGDKNANRQN
;
A
#
# COMPACT_ATOMS: atom_id res chain seq x y z
N MET A 1 4.22 8.54 -15.12
CA MET A 1 3.94 7.15 -14.70
C MET A 1 2.56 7.16 -14.06
N ASP A 2 1.61 6.35 -14.55
CA ASP A 2 0.29 6.25 -13.91
C ASP A 2 0.36 5.27 -12.74
N PHE A 3 0.68 5.80 -11.56
CA PHE A 3 0.85 5.02 -10.34
C PHE A 3 -0.49 4.75 -9.62
N GLU A 4 -1.55 5.49 -9.96
CA GLU A 4 -2.87 5.39 -9.33
C GLU A 4 -3.48 3.99 -9.55
N LYS A 5 -3.14 3.33 -10.66
CA LYS A 5 -3.55 1.94 -10.95
C LYS A 5 -3.13 0.92 -9.88
N TYR A 6 -2.21 1.24 -8.98
CA TYR A 6 -1.77 0.35 -7.91
C TYR A 6 -2.58 0.49 -6.61
N PHE A 7 -3.55 1.40 -6.57
CA PHE A 7 -4.33 1.75 -5.37
C PHE A 7 -5.84 1.57 -5.62
N LEU A 8 -6.61 1.41 -4.54
CA LEU A 8 -8.07 1.49 -4.60
C LEU A 8 -8.48 2.96 -4.71
N ALA A 9 -9.68 3.22 -5.24
CA ALA A 9 -10.16 4.60 -5.40
C ALA A 9 -10.14 5.40 -4.09
N GLU A 10 -10.44 4.75 -2.97
CA GLU A 10 -10.40 5.33 -1.62
C GLU A 10 -8.97 5.71 -1.16
N ASP A 11 -7.96 4.94 -1.58
CA ASP A 11 -6.57 5.12 -1.17
C ASP A 11 -5.77 6.06 -2.10
N ILE A 12 -6.32 6.43 -3.26
CA ILE A 12 -5.59 7.26 -4.26
C ILE A 12 -5.19 8.62 -3.67
N ALA A 13 -6.04 9.22 -2.83
CA ALA A 13 -5.74 10.51 -2.22
C ALA A 13 -4.53 10.42 -1.28
N ASP A 14 -4.52 9.40 -0.42
CA ASP A 14 -3.42 9.14 0.52
C ASP A 14 -2.13 8.76 -0.22
N ALA A 15 -2.24 7.92 -1.26
CA ALA A 15 -1.11 7.55 -2.11
C ALA A 15 -0.49 8.77 -2.84
N LYS A 16 -1.32 9.73 -3.29
CA LYS A 16 -0.84 11.01 -3.84
C LYS A 16 -0.11 11.84 -2.81
N GLN A 17 -0.63 11.94 -1.60
CA GLN A 17 0.00 12.68 -0.52
C GLN A 17 1.37 12.09 -0.17
N GLU A 18 1.46 10.76 -0.03
CA GLU A 18 2.72 10.07 0.22
C GLU A 18 3.71 10.25 -0.93
N TYR A 19 3.25 10.22 -2.19
CA TYR A 19 4.09 10.46 -3.37
C TYR A 19 4.66 11.88 -3.43
N VAL A 20 3.85 12.90 -3.12
CA VAL A 20 4.31 14.30 -3.06
C VAL A 20 5.35 14.45 -1.95
N ALA A 21 5.07 13.96 -0.75
CA ALA A 21 6.00 14.03 0.37
C ALA A 21 7.33 13.29 0.08
N LEU A 22 7.27 12.12 -0.56
CA LEU A 22 8.45 11.38 -1.03
C LEU A 22 9.29 12.23 -1.99
N THR A 23 8.65 12.85 -2.97
CA THR A 23 9.32 13.67 -3.99
C THR A 23 10.00 14.89 -3.38
N GLU A 24 9.37 15.54 -2.42
CA GLU A 24 9.96 16.65 -1.67
C GLU A 24 11.18 16.21 -0.84
N MET A 25 11.09 15.06 -0.17
CA MET A 25 12.22 14.52 0.61
C MET A 25 13.40 14.15 -0.29
N LEU A 26 13.17 13.56 -1.45
CA LEU A 26 14.24 13.25 -2.41
C LEU A 26 14.92 14.52 -2.95
N HIS A 27 14.18 15.60 -3.19
CA HIS A 27 14.78 16.90 -3.51
C HIS A 27 15.63 17.46 -2.37
N ARG A 28 15.24 17.23 -1.11
CA ARG A 28 16.06 17.65 0.04
C ARG A 28 17.33 16.81 0.17
N VAL A 29 17.26 15.51 -0.12
CA VAL A 29 18.44 14.63 -0.20
C VAL A 29 19.43 15.16 -1.24
N ASP A 30 18.97 15.49 -2.45
CA ASP A 30 19.81 16.06 -3.50
C ASP A 30 20.44 17.39 -3.06
N ASN A 31 19.65 18.31 -2.50
CA ASN A 31 20.17 19.56 -1.94
C ASN A 31 21.20 19.35 -0.82
N GLY A 32 21.00 18.34 0.03
CA GLY A 32 21.92 17.98 1.11
C GLY A 32 23.27 17.49 0.58
N LEU A 33 23.24 16.68 -0.48
CA LEU A 33 24.46 16.23 -1.19
C LEU A 33 25.26 17.42 -1.72
N TRP A 34 24.60 18.39 -2.35
CA TRP A 34 25.25 19.60 -2.88
C TRP A 34 25.86 20.49 -1.79
N ARG A 35 25.24 20.53 -0.60
CA ARG A 35 25.68 21.36 0.53
C ARG A 35 26.71 20.67 1.42
N GLY A 36 26.94 19.37 1.23
CA GLY A 36 27.79 18.55 2.10
C GLY A 36 27.19 18.27 3.48
N ASP A 37 25.89 18.52 3.69
CA ASP A 37 25.20 18.22 4.94
C ASP A 37 24.67 16.78 4.92
N LEU A 38 25.57 15.85 5.21
CA LEU A 38 25.31 14.42 5.15
C LEU A 38 24.28 13.95 6.18
N LYS A 39 24.22 14.61 7.36
CA LYS A 39 23.25 14.24 8.40
C LYS A 39 21.84 14.61 7.98
N TRP A 40 21.65 15.84 7.51
CA TRP A 40 20.35 16.27 7.01
C TRP A 40 19.91 15.44 5.79
N MET A 41 20.84 15.10 4.90
CA MET A 41 20.59 14.18 3.80
C MET A 41 20.11 12.81 4.29
N GLU A 42 20.81 12.19 5.25
CA GLU A 42 20.46 10.88 5.80
C GLU A 42 19.06 10.86 6.42
N GLU A 43 18.71 11.89 7.19
CA GLU A 43 17.38 12.03 7.80
C GLU A 43 16.27 12.10 6.74
N ASN A 44 16.47 12.87 5.67
CA ASN A 44 15.50 12.98 4.56
C ASN A 44 15.43 11.67 3.74
N LEU A 45 16.54 10.96 3.57
CA LEU A 45 16.56 9.68 2.88
C LEU A 45 15.80 8.61 3.68
N CYS A 46 16.01 8.54 4.99
CA CYS A 46 15.23 7.67 5.88
C CYS A 46 13.73 8.00 5.82
N GLY A 47 13.39 9.29 5.81
CA GLY A 47 12.01 9.76 5.63
C GLY A 47 11.41 9.29 4.30
N ALA A 48 12.13 9.45 3.19
CA ALA A 48 11.71 9.01 1.87
C ALA A 48 11.43 7.50 1.84
N LEU A 49 12.32 6.68 2.41
CA LEU A 49 12.13 5.23 2.49
C LEU A 49 10.88 4.83 3.30
N LYS A 50 10.56 5.59 4.35
CA LYS A 50 9.31 5.38 5.11
C LYS A 50 8.08 5.67 4.27
N ARG A 51 8.08 6.75 3.47
CA ARG A 51 6.98 7.09 2.56
C ARG A 51 6.78 6.02 1.48
N VAL A 52 7.86 5.51 0.90
CA VAL A 52 7.81 4.36 -0.03
C VAL A 52 7.15 3.15 0.63
N ARG A 53 7.48 2.85 1.89
CA ARG A 53 6.88 1.74 2.63
C ARG A 53 5.36 1.93 2.80
N ASN A 54 4.92 3.12 3.20
CA ASN A 54 3.49 3.43 3.34
C ASN A 54 2.73 3.19 2.03
N MET A 55 3.29 3.64 0.90
CA MET A 55 2.69 3.40 -0.43
C MET A 55 2.62 1.91 -0.79
N ILE A 56 3.64 1.12 -0.43
CA ILE A 56 3.63 -0.33 -0.64
C ILE A 56 2.52 -0.98 0.20
N ASP A 57 2.32 -0.54 1.43
CA ASP A 57 1.32 -1.11 2.33
C ASP A 57 -0.11 -0.84 1.83
N LEU A 58 -0.38 0.39 1.38
CA LEU A 58 -1.65 0.74 0.70
C LEU A 58 -1.89 -0.13 -0.55
N SER A 59 -0.85 -0.36 -1.35
CA SER A 59 -0.96 -1.20 -2.55
C SER A 59 -1.21 -2.68 -2.23
N LYS A 60 -0.61 -3.22 -1.15
CA LYS A 60 -0.86 -4.60 -0.70
C LYS A 60 -2.30 -4.78 -0.22
N GLU A 61 -2.86 -3.78 0.44
CA GLU A 61 -4.27 -3.83 0.86
C GLU A 61 -5.20 -3.97 -0.34
N LYS A 62 -4.97 -3.20 -1.42
CA LYS A 62 -5.66 -3.38 -2.70
C LYS A 62 -5.57 -4.82 -3.20
N GLN A 63 -4.35 -5.35 -3.32
CA GLN A 63 -4.13 -6.70 -3.85
C GLN A 63 -4.84 -7.76 -3.01
N GLY A 64 -4.84 -7.60 -1.68
CA GLY A 64 -5.59 -8.47 -0.77
C GLY A 64 -7.10 -8.40 -1.00
N LYS A 65 -7.68 -7.20 -1.10
CA LYS A 65 -9.11 -7.03 -1.40
C LYS A 65 -9.49 -7.62 -2.77
N GLU A 66 -8.69 -7.39 -3.81
CA GLU A 66 -8.92 -7.96 -5.15
C GLU A 66 -8.88 -9.49 -5.16
N GLN A 67 -7.96 -10.10 -4.41
CA GLN A 67 -7.90 -11.56 -4.27
C GLN A 67 -9.12 -12.12 -3.54
N LEU A 68 -9.59 -11.44 -2.49
CA LEU A 68 -10.80 -11.86 -1.76
C LEU A 68 -12.06 -11.75 -2.63
N ILE A 69 -12.18 -10.70 -3.44
CA ILE A 69 -13.29 -10.53 -4.38
C ILE A 69 -13.28 -11.65 -5.43
N ARG A 70 -12.13 -11.92 -6.06
CA ARG A 70 -12.01 -13.01 -7.04
C ARG A 70 -12.36 -14.36 -6.44
N LEU A 71 -11.88 -14.65 -5.23
CA LEU A 71 -12.20 -15.89 -4.53
C LEU A 71 -13.71 -16.00 -4.25
N ALA A 72 -14.36 -14.89 -3.88
CA ALA A 72 -15.80 -14.87 -3.65
C ALA A 72 -16.59 -15.09 -4.96
N ASP A 73 -16.14 -14.52 -6.07
CA ASP A 73 -16.74 -14.74 -7.39
C ASP A 73 -16.60 -16.21 -7.82
N GLU A 74 -15.41 -16.80 -7.70
CA GLU A 74 -15.14 -18.21 -8.01
C GLU A 74 -16.01 -19.16 -7.16
N LEU A 75 -16.16 -18.89 -5.86
CA LEU A 75 -17.03 -19.68 -4.98
C LEU A 75 -18.51 -19.57 -5.41
N SER A 76 -18.96 -18.38 -5.77
CA SER A 76 -20.33 -18.13 -6.21
C SER A 76 -20.65 -18.86 -7.51
N GLU A 77 -19.71 -18.88 -8.47
CA GLU A 77 -19.83 -19.64 -9.73
C GLU A 77 -19.98 -21.15 -9.51
N LEU A 78 -19.36 -21.67 -8.44
CA LEU A 78 -19.50 -23.07 -8.01
C LEU A 78 -20.79 -23.34 -7.22
N GLY A 79 -21.67 -22.34 -7.05
CA GLY A 79 -22.89 -22.43 -6.25
C GLY A 79 -22.63 -22.48 -4.75
N ILE A 80 -21.43 -22.10 -4.32
CA ILE A 80 -21.02 -22.07 -2.91
C ILE A 80 -21.20 -20.64 -2.41
N ASP A 81 -21.96 -20.48 -1.32
CA ASP A 81 -22.08 -19.19 -0.64
C ASP A 81 -20.73 -18.79 -0.01
N PRO A 82 -20.05 -17.73 -0.51
CA PRO A 82 -18.74 -17.33 -0.01
C PRO A 82 -18.76 -16.93 1.47
N LEU A 83 -19.88 -16.38 1.96
CA LEU A 83 -20.02 -15.93 3.34
C LEU A 83 -20.08 -17.11 4.32
N LYS A 84 -20.66 -18.25 3.91
CA LYS A 84 -20.61 -19.50 4.71
C LYS A 84 -19.19 -20.02 4.86
N VAL A 85 -18.42 -20.06 3.77
CA VAL A 85 -17.04 -20.58 3.78
C VAL A 85 -16.11 -19.70 4.63
N LEU A 86 -16.29 -18.38 4.59
CA LEU A 86 -15.52 -17.44 5.40
C LEU A 86 -15.93 -17.48 6.89
N GLY A 87 -17.23 -17.68 7.18
CA GLY A 87 -17.76 -17.84 8.54
C GLY A 87 -17.29 -19.12 9.23
N ASP A 88 -17.31 -20.25 8.52
CA ASP A 88 -16.92 -21.57 9.05
C ASP A 88 -15.42 -21.64 9.40
N LYS A 89 -14.55 -20.93 8.66
CA LYS A 89 -13.12 -20.83 8.99
C LYS A 89 -12.83 -20.08 10.29
N ASN A 90 -13.66 -19.10 10.67
CA ASN A 90 -13.50 -18.38 11.92
C ASN A 90 -14.11 -19.14 13.11
N ALA A 91 -15.17 -19.92 12.90
CA ALA A 91 -15.73 -20.81 13.91
C ALA A 91 -14.76 -21.94 14.29
N ASN A 92 -14.04 -22.51 13.33
CA ASN A 92 -13.03 -23.56 13.57
C ASN A 92 -11.69 -23.08 14.14
N ARG A 93 -11.48 -21.77 14.32
CA ARG A 93 -10.29 -21.22 14.99
C ARG A 93 -10.48 -20.97 16.49
N GLN A 94 -11.71 -21.08 16.99
CA GLN A 94 -12.04 -20.90 18.42
C GLN A 94 -12.28 -22.22 19.16
N ASN A 95 -12.07 -23.38 18.52
CA ASN A 95 -12.08 -24.71 19.14
C ASN A 95 -10.67 -25.29 19.22
#